data_AF-A0A9X2JG70-F1
#
_entry.id   AF-A0A9X2JG70-F1
#
_cell.length_a   1.000
_cell.length_b   1.000
_cell.length_c   1.000
_cell.angle_alpha   90.00
_cell.angle_beta   90.00
_cell.angle_gamma   90.00
#
_symmetry.space_group_name_H-M   'P 1'
#
loop_
_entity.id
_entity.type
_entity.pdbx_description
1 polymer ?
#
loop_
_entity_poly.entity_id
_entity_poly.type
_entity_poly.pdbx_seq_one_letter_code
_entity_poly.pdbx_strand_id
1 'polypeptide(L)'
;MIMRLAVATALVTLGITTNASAQQPTMQQHSSTPADPAKHAMAEHAASPEQGPHGGTLTAAGDMKIETAVEPGGIRLYAFDSAGQPLDLRNARGVASLQLKGAAKRYRYDLYPEVRKDQSAESLAVSVDLSRITGQAGELTFQLVGLTGDRRRPTTFSTEFVGPLTEAQQTAAAIAKQKVCPVSGQPLGSMGDPIAVTQGDQTLYVCCAGCVQKAKANFATYLKKLEPQIVAAPATAADNEAIKLQKTCPVANQPLGSMGTPIKVTGLERDVYLCCQGCVNSLKSAPDKYLAKLPPLPVAKPTVVKATAADATYVAAQKLCPVMDESLDAMGGPYKTVVEGQVVYLCCPGCAKMLAADPDKYLAKLKEQGVTPPVAE
;
A
#
# COMPACT_ATOMS: atom_id res chain seq x y z
N MET A 1 29.11 59.45 -35.76
CA MET A 1 30.06 59.81 -36.82
C MET A 1 30.65 58.51 -37.37
N ILE A 2 30.26 58.14 -38.60
CA ILE A 2 30.99 57.32 -39.60
C ILE A 2 31.23 55.83 -39.20
N MET A 3 30.43 54.84 -39.65
CA MET A 3 30.32 54.26 -41.00
C MET A 3 31.63 53.65 -41.52
N ARG A 4 31.69 52.32 -41.75
CA ARG A 4 32.21 51.77 -43.02
C ARG A 4 32.00 50.25 -43.18
N LEU A 5 31.39 49.99 -44.33
CA LEU A 5 31.16 48.77 -45.08
C LEU A 5 32.47 48.35 -45.79
N ALA A 6 32.72 47.05 -45.98
CA ALA A 6 33.52 46.55 -47.10
C ALA A 6 33.15 45.10 -47.44
N VAL A 7 33.13 44.84 -48.74
CA VAL A 7 32.55 43.72 -49.49
C VAL A 7 33.65 43.04 -50.30
N ALA A 8 33.42 41.77 -50.67
CA ALA A 8 34.07 40.96 -51.72
C ALA A 8 35.53 40.50 -51.43
N THR A 9 36.01 39.34 -51.88
CA THR A 9 35.80 38.69 -53.19
C THR A 9 36.22 37.21 -53.11
N ALA A 10 35.60 36.36 -53.95
CA ALA A 10 35.91 34.95 -54.13
C ALA A 10 37.24 34.70 -54.85
N LEU A 11 37.89 33.55 -54.61
CA LEU A 11 38.77 32.91 -55.58
C LEU A 11 38.62 31.38 -55.54
N VAL A 12 38.37 30.83 -56.72
CA VAL A 12 38.28 29.42 -57.09
C VAL A 12 39.67 28.93 -57.49
N THR A 13 40.09 27.74 -57.07
CA THR A 13 41.03 26.91 -57.84
C THR A 13 40.78 25.42 -57.62
N LEU A 14 40.81 24.70 -58.74
CA LEU A 14 40.48 23.30 -58.99
C LEU A 14 41.54 22.31 -58.44
N GLY A 15 41.08 21.08 -58.17
CA GLY A 15 41.93 19.91 -57.88
C GLY A 15 41.29 18.57 -58.29
N ILE A 16 41.30 18.32 -59.61
CA ILE A 16 41.52 17.06 -60.35
C ILE A 16 41.07 15.71 -59.73
N THR A 17 40.05 15.14 -60.38
CA THR A 17 39.67 13.74 -60.70
C THR A 17 40.49 12.53 -60.19
N THR A 18 39.78 11.47 -59.76
CA THR A 18 39.80 10.12 -60.40
C THR A 18 38.51 9.33 -60.15
N ASN A 19 38.13 8.56 -61.17
CA ASN A 19 36.93 7.72 -61.30
C ASN A 19 36.99 6.44 -60.44
N ALA A 20 35.82 5.96 -59.99
CA ALA A 20 35.46 4.53 -60.04
C ALA A 20 33.94 4.35 -59.82
N SER A 21 33.25 3.95 -60.89
CA SER A 21 31.90 3.36 -60.83
C SER A 21 31.97 1.95 -60.22
N ALA A 22 31.01 1.58 -59.38
CA ALA A 22 30.07 0.47 -59.64
C ALA A 22 29.46 -0.10 -58.34
N GLN A 23 28.14 -0.30 -58.42
CA GLN A 23 27.35 -1.40 -57.88
C GLN A 23 27.09 -1.49 -56.36
N GLN A 24 25.82 -1.27 -56.00
CA GLN A 24 25.18 -1.88 -54.83
C GLN A 24 25.21 -3.40 -54.94
N PRO A 25 25.30 -4.09 -53.79
CA PRO A 25 24.14 -4.83 -53.33
C PRO A 25 23.85 -4.72 -51.83
N THR A 26 22.59 -4.99 -51.51
CA THR A 26 21.97 -5.24 -50.21
C THR A 26 22.76 -6.16 -49.27
N MET A 27 22.74 -5.89 -47.95
CA MET A 27 22.37 -6.86 -46.91
C MET A 27 22.27 -6.23 -45.52
N GLN A 28 21.42 -6.88 -44.72
CA GLN A 28 21.01 -6.62 -43.35
C GLN A 28 22.20 -6.50 -42.38
N GLN A 29 22.01 -5.82 -41.24
CA GLN A 29 22.13 -6.42 -39.89
C GLN A 29 22.08 -5.39 -38.76
N HIS A 30 21.30 -5.77 -37.76
CA HIS A 30 21.48 -5.61 -36.31
C HIS A 30 21.86 -4.26 -35.69
N SER A 31 20.83 -3.74 -35.02
CA SER A 31 20.79 -2.97 -33.78
C SER A 31 21.93 -3.18 -32.77
N SER A 32 22.39 -2.07 -32.20
CA SER A 32 22.56 -1.89 -30.76
C SER A 32 22.83 -0.42 -30.43
N THR A 33 21.92 0.20 -29.67
CA THR A 33 22.14 1.48 -28.99
C THR A 33 21.99 1.22 -27.49
N PRO A 34 22.92 1.65 -26.63
CA PRO A 34 22.79 1.51 -25.18
C PRO A 34 21.96 2.69 -24.64
N ALA A 35 20.98 2.41 -23.79
CA ALA A 35 20.24 3.42 -23.04
C ALA A 35 20.27 3.11 -21.54
N ASP A 36 20.76 4.11 -20.81
CA ASP A 36 20.68 4.42 -19.37
C ASP A 36 19.86 3.51 -18.43
N PRO A 37 20.43 3.10 -17.28
CA PRO A 37 19.65 2.63 -16.15
C PRO A 37 19.38 3.79 -15.20
N ALA A 38 18.18 4.37 -15.29
CA ALA A 38 17.63 5.15 -14.20
C ALA A 38 16.17 4.78 -13.96
N LYS A 39 15.97 4.10 -12.81
CA LYS A 39 14.78 4.16 -11.95
C LYS A 39 13.52 3.50 -12.47
N HIS A 40 13.09 2.43 -11.79
CA HIS A 40 11.73 2.32 -11.26
C HIS A 40 11.75 1.43 -10.01
N ALA A 41 11.63 2.05 -8.84
CA ALA A 41 11.28 1.39 -7.59
C ALA A 41 9.78 1.07 -7.64
N MET A 42 9.42 -0.21 -7.53
CA MET A 42 8.03 -0.66 -7.40
C MET A 42 7.80 -1.13 -5.96
N ALA A 43 6.73 -0.60 -5.37
CA ALA A 43 6.35 -0.76 -3.98
C ALA A 43 5.69 -2.13 -3.71
N GLU A 44 6.14 -2.80 -2.65
CA GLU A 44 5.56 -4.01 -2.07
C GLU A 44 4.14 -3.77 -1.54
N HIS A 45 3.21 -4.67 -1.88
CA HIS A 45 1.96 -4.89 -1.16
C HIS A 45 2.18 -6.03 -0.15
N ALA A 46 2.59 -5.69 1.07
CA ALA A 46 2.52 -6.55 2.23
C ALA A 46 1.05 -6.68 2.69
N ALA A 47 0.66 -7.83 3.24
CA ALA A 47 -0.58 -7.99 4.00
C ALA A 47 -0.70 -6.80 4.97
N SER A 48 -1.81 -6.07 4.89
CA SER A 48 -1.96 -4.85 5.70
C SER A 48 -1.86 -5.24 7.17
N PRO A 49 -0.91 -4.68 7.93
CA PRO A 49 -0.78 -4.99 9.35
C PRO A 49 -2.14 -4.82 10.03
N GLU A 50 -2.56 -5.81 10.83
CA GLU A 50 -3.83 -5.74 11.57
C GLU A 50 -3.80 -4.44 12.40
N GLN A 51 -4.69 -3.49 12.08
CA GLN A 51 -4.68 -2.19 12.75
C GLN A 51 -5.34 -2.31 14.12
N GLY A 52 -4.69 -1.77 15.13
CA GLY A 52 -5.22 -1.69 16.48
C GLY A 52 -6.22 -0.54 16.65
N PRO A 53 -6.95 -0.52 17.77
CA PRO A 53 -7.97 0.47 18.07
C PRO A 53 -7.44 1.91 18.16
N HIS A 54 -6.13 2.10 18.33
CA HIS A 54 -5.47 3.41 18.37
C HIS A 54 -4.77 3.76 17.05
N GLY A 55 -5.03 3.01 15.97
CA GLY A 55 -4.46 3.24 14.65
C GLY A 55 -3.01 2.78 14.49
N GLY A 56 -2.48 2.04 15.47
CA GLY A 56 -1.16 1.40 15.41
C GLY A 56 -1.19 0.02 14.75
N THR A 57 0.00 -0.56 14.59
CA THR A 57 0.18 -1.93 14.07
C THR A 57 0.07 -2.95 15.20
N LEU A 58 -0.86 -3.91 15.10
CA LEU A 58 -0.92 -5.04 16.03
C LEU A 58 0.12 -6.11 15.67
N THR A 59 0.80 -6.62 16.69
CA THR A 59 1.77 -7.71 16.60
C THR A 59 1.54 -8.70 17.73
N ALA A 60 1.52 -9.99 17.42
CA ALA A 60 1.40 -11.04 18.44
C ALA A 60 2.71 -11.15 19.24
N ALA A 61 2.62 -11.17 20.57
CA ALA A 61 3.76 -11.29 21.47
C ALA A 61 3.45 -12.27 22.61
N GLY A 62 3.72 -13.56 22.37
CA GLY A 62 3.25 -14.64 23.24
C GLY A 62 1.72 -14.77 23.19
N ASP A 63 1.08 -14.85 24.34
CA ASP A 63 -0.38 -14.98 24.47
C ASP A 63 -1.12 -13.63 24.45
N MET A 64 -0.43 -12.56 24.05
CA MET A 64 -0.94 -11.19 24.02
C MET A 64 -0.81 -10.61 22.61
N LYS A 65 -1.61 -9.57 22.34
CA LYS A 65 -1.41 -8.70 21.18
C LYS A 65 -0.85 -7.35 21.67
N ILE A 66 0.17 -6.83 20.98
CA ILE A 66 0.74 -5.51 21.25
C ILE A 66 0.46 -4.61 20.05
N GLU A 67 -0.20 -3.49 20.28
CA GLU A 67 -0.36 -2.44 19.28
C GLU A 67 0.80 -1.46 19.42
N THR A 68 1.51 -1.20 18.31
CA THR A 68 2.57 -0.21 18.22
C THR A 68 2.10 1.00 17.40
N ALA A 69 1.96 2.15 18.06
CA ALA A 69 1.70 3.42 17.40
C ALA A 69 3.00 4.25 17.33
N VAL A 70 3.38 4.63 16.11
CA VAL A 70 4.52 5.50 15.85
C VAL A 70 3.98 6.84 15.36
N GLU A 71 4.16 7.88 16.17
CA GLU A 71 3.63 9.22 15.93
C GLU A 71 4.79 10.22 15.82
N PRO A 72 4.58 11.41 15.22
CA PRO A 72 5.65 12.41 15.12
C PRO A 72 6.31 12.76 16.46
N GLY A 73 5.54 12.68 17.55
CA GLY A 73 6.00 12.99 18.92
C GLY A 73 6.56 11.81 19.71
N GLY A 74 6.55 10.58 19.17
CA GLY A 74 7.11 9.44 19.90
C GLY A 74 6.61 8.06 19.49
N ILE A 75 6.92 7.08 20.33
CA ILE A 75 6.49 5.68 20.18
C ILE A 75 5.60 5.34 21.37
N ARG A 76 4.47 4.69 21.10
CA ARG A 76 3.50 4.26 22.11
C ARG A 76 3.10 2.81 21.87
N LEU A 77 3.02 2.04 22.94
CA LEU A 77 2.59 0.65 22.93
C LEU A 77 1.34 0.48 23.79
N TYR A 78 0.38 -0.28 23.29
CA TYR A 78 -0.76 -0.79 24.03
C TYR A 78 -0.72 -2.31 24.03
N ALA A 79 -1.13 -2.95 25.12
CA ALA A 79 -1.12 -4.40 25.22
C ALA A 79 -2.53 -4.93 25.50
N PHE A 80 -2.88 -6.03 24.85
CA PHE A 80 -4.17 -6.69 24.96
C PHE A 80 -3.97 -8.17 25.26
N ASP A 81 -4.84 -8.74 26.09
CA ASP A 81 -4.88 -10.18 26.33
C ASP A 81 -5.43 -10.96 25.12
N SER A 82 -5.50 -12.29 25.23
CA SER A 82 -6.05 -13.16 24.19
C SER A 82 -7.51 -12.91 23.86
N ALA A 83 -8.27 -12.25 24.74
CA ALA A 83 -9.67 -11.86 24.53
C ALA A 83 -9.80 -10.43 23.98
N GLY A 84 -8.69 -9.74 23.72
CA GLY A 84 -8.65 -8.37 23.22
C GLY A 84 -8.90 -7.31 24.29
N GLN A 85 -8.86 -7.67 25.59
CA GLN A 85 -9.04 -6.71 26.68
C GLN A 85 -7.72 -5.97 26.96
N PRO A 86 -7.76 -4.63 27.18
CA PRO A 86 -6.56 -3.87 27.51
C PRO A 86 -5.91 -4.35 28.81
N LEU A 87 -4.59 -4.47 28.78
CA LEU A 87 -3.77 -4.81 29.95
C LEU A 87 -3.31 -3.55 30.68
N ASP A 88 -3.21 -3.65 32.01
CA ASP A 88 -2.65 -2.58 32.83
C ASP A 88 -1.13 -2.64 32.87
N LEU A 89 -0.51 -1.61 32.30
CA LEU A 89 0.93 -1.48 32.08
C LEU A 89 1.63 -0.67 33.17
N ARG A 90 0.98 -0.33 34.30
CA ARG A 90 1.58 0.54 35.33
C ARG A 90 2.93 0.02 35.89
N ASN A 91 3.06 -1.30 35.91
CA ASN A 91 4.27 -1.99 36.41
C ASN A 91 5.22 -2.42 35.28
N ALA A 92 4.85 -2.17 34.02
CA ALA A 92 5.63 -2.57 32.88
C ALA A 92 6.73 -1.53 32.59
N ARG A 93 7.81 -1.98 31.96
CA ARG A 93 8.85 -1.14 31.38
C ARG A 93 9.28 -1.74 30.05
N GLY A 94 9.80 -0.91 29.17
CA GLY A 94 10.21 -1.38 27.85
C GLY A 94 11.45 -0.68 27.32
N VAL A 95 12.05 -1.30 26.33
CA VAL A 95 13.07 -0.70 25.48
C VAL A 95 12.63 -0.88 24.04
N ALA A 96 12.63 0.20 23.27
CA ALA A 96 12.43 0.19 21.83
C ALA A 96 13.79 0.45 21.14
N SER A 97 14.18 -0.45 20.23
CA SER A 97 15.35 -0.30 19.38
C SER A 97 14.89 -0.05 17.95
N LEU A 98 15.06 1.17 17.47
CA LEU A 98 14.69 1.62 16.12
C LEU A 98 15.88 1.47 15.18
N GLN A 99 15.66 0.83 14.03
CA GLN A 99 16.62 0.72 12.93
C GLN A 99 15.95 1.09 11.61
N LEU A 100 16.49 2.07 10.89
CA LEU A 100 16.00 2.41 9.55
C LEU A 100 16.50 1.38 8.53
N LYS A 101 15.69 1.07 7.50
CA LYS A 101 16.06 0.13 6.43
C LYS A 101 17.35 0.59 5.75
N GLY A 102 18.35 -0.28 5.69
CA GLY A 102 19.68 0.01 5.14
C GLY A 102 20.61 0.83 6.04
N ALA A 103 20.17 1.27 7.22
CA ALA A 103 21.04 1.95 8.19
C ALA A 103 21.70 0.95 9.14
N ALA A 104 23.02 1.06 9.34
CA ALA A 104 23.74 0.29 10.34
C ALA A 104 23.46 0.77 11.78
N LYS A 105 23.05 2.04 11.93
CA LYS A 105 22.83 2.67 13.23
C LYS A 105 21.48 2.27 13.82
N ARG A 106 21.50 1.88 15.10
CA ARG A 106 20.31 1.62 15.92
C ARG A 106 20.14 2.73 16.95
N TYR A 107 18.91 3.18 17.15
CA TYR A 107 18.52 4.16 18.16
C TYR A 107 17.74 3.43 19.25
N ARG A 108 18.15 3.62 20.51
CA ARG A 108 17.51 2.99 21.66
C ARG A 108 16.71 4.01 22.45
N TYR A 109 15.48 3.66 22.79
CA TYR A 109 14.56 4.49 23.56
C TYR A 109 13.99 3.67 24.71
N ASP A 110 14.01 4.21 25.92
CA ASP A 110 13.36 3.58 27.07
C ASP A 110 11.89 4.01 27.13
N LEU A 111 10.99 3.03 27.28
CA LEU A 111 9.56 3.21 27.32
C LEU A 111 9.07 3.16 28.78
N TYR A 112 8.24 4.14 29.14
CA TYR A 112 7.67 4.30 30.48
C TYR A 112 6.15 4.29 30.45
N PRO A 113 5.47 3.80 31.50
CA PRO A 113 4.02 3.85 31.56
C PRO A 113 3.50 5.27 31.64
N GLU A 114 2.44 5.55 30.90
CA GLU A 114 1.69 6.80 31.03
C GLU A 114 0.59 6.64 32.07
N VAL A 115 0.96 6.89 33.31
CA VAL A 115 0.08 6.73 34.47
C VAL A 115 -1.00 7.82 34.47
N ARG A 116 -2.25 7.40 34.61
CA ARG A 116 -3.43 8.27 34.69
C ARG A 116 -3.75 8.67 36.12
N LYS A 117 -4.77 9.53 36.27
CA LYS A 117 -5.26 10.01 37.57
C LYS A 117 -5.74 8.89 38.50
N ASP A 118 -6.25 7.80 37.94
CA ASP A 118 -6.70 6.60 38.66
C ASP A 118 -5.57 5.60 38.94
N GLN A 119 -4.31 5.98 38.68
CA GLN A 119 -3.09 5.18 38.83
C GLN A 119 -2.99 3.96 37.91
N SER A 120 -3.90 3.78 36.96
CA SER A 120 -3.74 2.83 35.86
C SER A 120 -2.77 3.37 34.80
N ALA A 121 -2.19 2.48 34.00
CA ALA A 121 -1.55 2.89 32.75
C ALA A 121 -1.97 1.93 31.64
N GLU A 122 -2.53 2.44 30.56
CA GLU A 122 -2.90 1.61 29.40
C GLU A 122 -1.79 1.54 28.34
N SER A 123 -0.78 2.40 28.45
CA SER A 123 0.30 2.50 27.46
C SER A 123 1.68 2.58 28.08
N LEU A 124 2.67 2.07 27.34
CA LEU A 124 4.08 2.40 27.49
C LEU A 124 4.47 3.38 26.38
N ALA A 125 5.13 4.49 26.71
CA ALA A 125 5.50 5.48 25.72
C ALA A 125 6.89 6.07 25.94
N VAL A 126 7.41 6.66 24.87
CA VAL A 126 8.57 7.55 24.88
C VAL A 126 8.27 8.76 24.01
N SER A 127 8.57 9.95 24.52
CA SER A 127 8.49 11.19 23.76
C SER A 127 9.80 11.45 23.05
N VAL A 128 9.79 11.38 21.72
CA VAL A 128 10.95 11.65 20.86
C VAL A 128 10.47 12.22 19.54
N ASP A 129 11.16 13.24 19.03
CA ASP A 129 10.87 13.82 17.72
C ASP A 129 11.26 12.84 16.61
N LEU A 130 10.25 12.19 16.02
CA LEU A 130 10.39 11.27 14.89
C LEU A 130 10.11 11.93 13.54
N SER A 131 9.89 13.25 13.49
CA SER A 131 9.62 13.96 12.23
C SER A 131 10.74 13.79 11.19
N ARG A 132 11.98 13.60 11.66
CA ARG A 132 13.17 13.47 10.80
C ARG A 132 13.24 12.17 9.99
N ILE A 133 12.45 11.16 10.37
CA ILE A 133 12.43 9.86 9.69
C ILE A 133 11.14 9.67 8.88
N THR A 134 10.40 10.74 8.61
CA THR A 134 9.13 10.69 7.85
C THR A 134 9.25 9.88 6.56
N GLY A 135 8.33 8.94 6.35
CA GLY A 135 8.24 8.14 5.14
C GLY A 135 9.36 7.11 4.97
N GLN A 136 10.32 7.05 5.90
CA GLN A 136 11.38 6.06 5.87
C GLN A 136 10.90 4.77 6.52
N ALA A 137 11.09 3.65 5.83
CA ALA A 137 10.81 2.34 6.40
C ALA A 137 11.91 1.92 7.40
N GLY A 138 11.53 1.18 8.42
CA GLY A 138 12.44 0.63 9.41
C GLY A 138 11.82 -0.50 10.22
N GLU A 139 12.60 -1.02 11.15
CA GLU A 139 12.21 -2.04 12.12
C GLU A 139 12.31 -1.45 13.53
N LEU A 140 11.33 -1.78 14.36
CA LEU A 140 11.33 -1.54 15.80
C LEU A 140 11.40 -2.89 16.52
N THR A 141 12.47 -3.12 17.27
CA THR A 141 12.60 -4.26 18.17
C THR A 141 12.32 -3.82 19.60
N PHE A 142 11.38 -4.48 20.24
CA PHE A 142 10.97 -4.19 21.60
C PHE A 142 11.45 -5.27 22.57
N GLN A 143 11.82 -4.86 23.77
CA GLN A 143 12.04 -5.72 24.91
C GLN A 143 11.26 -5.18 26.10
N LEU A 144 10.21 -5.88 26.52
CA LEU A 144 9.28 -5.45 27.56
C LEU A 144 9.40 -6.34 28.79
N VAL A 145 9.23 -5.76 29.97
CA VAL A 145 9.21 -6.47 31.26
C VAL A 145 8.00 -6.03 32.06
N GLY A 146 7.46 -6.90 32.91
CA GLY A 146 6.36 -6.56 33.83
C GLY A 146 4.97 -6.47 33.19
N LEU A 147 4.77 -7.07 32.01
CA LEU A 147 3.46 -7.12 31.32
C LEU A 147 2.49 -8.12 31.94
N THR A 148 2.99 -9.23 32.50
CA THR A 148 2.19 -10.27 33.14
C THR A 148 2.78 -10.62 34.52
N GLY A 149 2.01 -11.33 35.34
CA GLY A 149 2.43 -11.73 36.69
C GLY A 149 3.70 -12.59 36.74
N ASP A 150 4.16 -13.14 35.61
CA ASP A 150 5.43 -13.87 35.52
C ASP A 150 6.61 -12.91 35.26
N ARG A 151 7.10 -12.32 36.36
CA ARG A 151 8.11 -11.25 36.37
C ARG A 151 9.51 -11.65 35.86
N ARG A 152 9.71 -12.87 35.33
CA ARG A 152 11.06 -13.43 35.10
C ARG A 152 11.55 -13.39 33.66
N ARG A 153 10.70 -13.27 32.65
CA ARG A 153 11.14 -13.29 31.24
C ARG A 153 10.69 -12.03 30.49
N PRO A 154 11.62 -11.28 29.86
CA PRO A 154 11.26 -10.20 28.98
C PRO A 154 10.50 -10.72 27.75
N THR A 155 9.44 -10.01 27.36
CA THR A 155 8.75 -10.23 26.09
C THR A 155 9.47 -9.45 25.01
N THR A 156 10.01 -10.15 24.00
CA THR A 156 10.71 -9.54 22.87
C THR A 156 9.94 -9.78 21.58
N PHE A 157 9.76 -8.73 20.78
CA PHE A 157 9.14 -8.83 19.46
C PHE A 157 9.66 -7.70 18.56
N SER A 158 9.52 -7.87 17.25
CA SER A 158 9.84 -6.85 16.25
C SER A 158 8.60 -6.50 15.44
N THR A 159 8.54 -5.26 14.96
CA THR A 159 7.52 -4.82 14.00
C THR A 159 8.13 -3.85 12.99
N GLU A 160 7.68 -3.93 11.75
CA GLU A 160 8.05 -2.95 10.73
C GLU A 160 7.25 -1.67 10.91
N PHE A 161 7.86 -0.53 10.57
CA PHE A 161 7.18 0.75 10.61
C PHE A 161 7.61 1.62 9.43
N VAL A 162 6.74 2.56 9.07
CA VAL A 162 7.08 3.68 8.21
C VAL A 162 7.03 4.93 9.07
N GLY A 163 8.09 5.75 9.01
CA GLY A 163 8.18 6.95 9.82
C GLY A 163 6.97 7.86 9.60
N PRO A 164 6.42 8.44 10.68
CA PRO A 164 5.14 9.11 10.65
C PRO A 164 5.18 10.37 9.79
N LEU A 165 4.11 10.63 9.05
CA LEU A 165 3.95 11.92 8.38
C LEU A 165 3.83 13.03 9.42
N THR A 166 4.53 14.15 9.22
CA THR A 166 4.32 15.35 10.03
C THR A 166 2.90 15.89 9.88
N GLU A 167 2.41 16.64 10.85
CA GLU A 167 1.10 17.30 10.78
C GLU A 167 0.94 18.13 9.50
N ALA A 168 1.99 18.82 9.06
CA ALA A 168 2.00 19.58 7.81
C ALA A 168 1.82 18.69 6.57
N GLN A 169 2.45 17.50 6.53
CA GLN A 169 2.30 16.56 5.42
C GLN A 169 0.95 15.83 5.44
N GLN A 170 0.43 15.48 6.62
CA GLN A 170 -0.92 14.95 6.77
C GLN A 170 -1.95 15.97 6.27
N THR A 171 -1.78 17.23 6.66
CA THR A 171 -2.59 18.36 6.18
C THR A 171 -2.51 18.50 4.67
N ALA A 172 -1.30 18.51 4.11
CA ALA A 172 -1.09 18.61 2.66
C ALA A 172 -1.74 17.44 1.90
N ALA A 173 -1.60 16.20 2.40
CA ALA A 173 -2.23 15.02 1.83
C ALA A 173 -3.76 15.10 1.90
N ALA A 174 -4.32 15.56 3.02
CA ALA A 174 -5.75 15.75 3.18
C ALA A 174 -6.31 16.82 2.24
N ILE A 175 -5.61 17.96 2.10
CA ILE A 175 -5.94 19.01 1.13
C ILE A 175 -5.89 18.46 -0.31
N ALA A 176 -4.82 17.72 -0.65
CA ALA A 176 -4.63 17.12 -1.98
C ALA A 176 -5.70 16.06 -2.30
N LYS A 177 -6.18 15.33 -1.30
CA LYS A 177 -7.31 14.40 -1.43
C LYS A 177 -8.62 15.15 -1.64
N GLN A 178 -8.85 16.25 -0.91
CA GLN A 178 -10.08 17.02 -0.99
C GLN A 178 -10.21 17.80 -2.31
N LYS A 179 -9.10 18.37 -2.81
CA LYS A 179 -8.95 19.13 -4.06
C LYS A 179 -9.74 20.44 -4.19
N VAL A 180 -10.98 20.47 -3.70
CA VAL A 180 -11.95 21.54 -3.93
C VAL A 180 -12.52 22.04 -2.60
N CYS A 181 -12.74 23.34 -2.49
CA CYS A 181 -13.47 23.92 -1.37
C CYS A 181 -14.95 23.54 -1.45
N PRO A 182 -15.54 22.88 -0.44
CA PRO A 182 -16.92 22.41 -0.51
C PRO A 182 -17.94 23.55 -0.44
N VAL A 183 -17.51 24.74 0.00
CA VAL A 183 -18.35 25.95 0.10
C VAL A 183 -18.42 26.70 -1.22
N SER A 184 -17.28 26.99 -1.84
CA SER A 184 -17.19 27.81 -3.07
C SER A 184 -17.14 27.00 -4.36
N GLY A 185 -16.81 25.70 -4.29
CA GLY A 185 -16.55 24.87 -5.46
C GLY A 185 -15.24 25.16 -6.19
N GLN A 186 -14.41 26.08 -5.67
CA GLN A 186 -13.13 26.45 -6.27
C GLN A 186 -12.01 25.51 -5.82
N PRO A 187 -10.95 25.30 -6.63
CA PRO A 187 -9.79 24.51 -6.23
C PRO A 187 -9.15 25.05 -4.94
N LEU A 188 -8.79 24.15 -4.02
CA LEU A 188 -8.00 24.52 -2.85
C LEU A 188 -6.61 25.01 -3.29
N GLY A 189 -6.13 26.11 -2.70
CA GLY A 189 -4.90 26.79 -3.10
C GLY A 189 -5.12 27.95 -4.08
N SER A 190 -6.28 28.05 -4.73
CA SER A 190 -6.55 29.15 -5.69
C SER A 190 -6.75 30.53 -5.02
N MET A 191 -7.01 30.53 -3.71
CA MET A 191 -7.30 31.74 -2.90
C MET A 191 -6.34 31.87 -1.71
N GLY A 192 -5.13 31.31 -1.84
CA GLY A 192 -4.13 31.20 -0.78
C GLY A 192 -4.17 29.85 -0.05
N ASP A 193 -3.49 29.79 1.09
CA ASP A 193 -3.39 28.57 1.89
C ASP A 193 -4.77 28.11 2.39
N PRO A 194 -5.14 26.84 2.15
CA PRO A 194 -6.42 26.31 2.63
C PRO A 194 -6.54 26.38 4.15
N ILE A 195 -7.71 26.79 4.62
CA ILE A 195 -8.01 26.94 6.04
C ILE A 195 -8.74 25.69 6.53
N ALA A 196 -8.22 25.05 7.58
CA ALA A 196 -8.87 23.92 8.23
C ALA A 196 -10.12 24.38 9.00
N VAL A 197 -11.21 23.63 8.85
CA VAL A 197 -12.41 23.72 9.66
C VAL A 197 -12.63 22.34 10.26
N THR A 198 -12.56 22.25 11.59
CA THR A 198 -12.66 20.99 12.34
C THR A 198 -13.91 21.03 13.24
N GLN A 199 -14.67 19.94 13.28
CA GLN A 199 -15.72 19.69 14.27
C GLN A 199 -15.65 18.21 14.70
N GLY A 200 -15.44 17.97 15.99
CA GLY A 200 -15.10 16.63 16.50
C GLY A 200 -13.81 16.13 15.85
N ASP A 201 -13.82 14.88 15.41
CA ASP A 201 -12.66 14.22 14.79
C ASP A 201 -12.59 14.41 13.27
N GLN A 202 -13.52 15.17 12.69
CA GLN A 202 -13.58 15.41 11.25
C GLN A 202 -13.05 16.80 10.90
N THR A 203 -12.28 16.88 9.82
CA THR A 203 -11.73 18.14 9.28
C THR A 203 -12.04 18.25 7.80
N LEU A 204 -12.48 19.43 7.37
CA LEU A 204 -12.54 19.83 5.96
C LEU A 204 -11.77 21.13 5.75
N TYR A 205 -11.30 21.35 4.54
CA TYR A 205 -10.52 22.53 4.18
C TYR A 205 -11.35 23.49 3.32
N VAL A 206 -11.21 24.80 3.57
CA VAL A 206 -11.85 25.84 2.76
C VAL A 206 -10.83 26.77 2.13
N CYS A 207 -11.16 27.36 0.98
CA CYS A 207 -10.20 28.15 0.23
C CYS A 207 -9.92 29.55 0.83
N CYS A 208 -10.80 30.09 1.67
CA CYS A 208 -10.63 31.45 2.22
C CYS A 208 -11.44 31.68 3.51
N ALA A 209 -11.12 32.76 4.22
CA ALA A 209 -11.78 33.13 5.48
C ALA A 209 -13.31 33.28 5.35
N GLY A 210 -13.79 33.80 4.21
CA GLY A 210 -15.22 33.95 3.94
C GLY A 210 -15.99 32.62 3.85
N CYS A 211 -15.31 31.50 3.62
CA CYS A 211 -15.93 30.18 3.59
C CYS A 211 -16.00 29.52 4.97
N VAL A 212 -15.23 30.00 5.96
CA VAL A 212 -15.11 29.35 7.29
C VAL A 212 -16.45 29.33 8.03
N GLN A 213 -17.16 30.46 8.11
CA GLN A 213 -18.42 30.53 8.85
C GLN A 213 -19.52 29.67 8.21
N LYS A 214 -19.60 29.67 6.88
CA LYS A 214 -20.55 28.82 6.14
C LYS A 214 -20.24 27.34 6.37
N ALA A 215 -18.96 26.96 6.29
CA ALA A 215 -18.49 25.60 6.57
C ALA A 215 -18.84 25.16 7.99
N LYS A 216 -18.59 26.00 9.02
CA LYS A 216 -18.96 25.69 10.40
C LYS A 216 -20.47 25.53 10.59
N ALA A 217 -21.28 26.39 9.97
CA ALA A 217 -22.73 26.36 10.10
C ALA A 217 -23.38 25.13 9.45
N ASN A 218 -22.79 24.59 8.38
CA ASN A 218 -23.35 23.45 7.62
C ASN A 218 -22.31 22.33 7.44
N PHE A 219 -21.53 22.07 8.48
CA PHE A 219 -20.35 21.22 8.42
C PHE A 219 -20.65 19.82 7.88
N ALA A 220 -21.64 19.14 8.46
CA ALA A 220 -22.08 17.81 8.02
C ALA A 220 -22.53 17.80 6.54
N THR A 221 -23.21 18.86 6.08
CA THR A 221 -23.64 18.98 4.68
C THR A 221 -22.44 19.08 3.75
N TYR A 222 -21.42 19.85 4.11
CA TYR A 222 -20.22 19.99 3.30
C TYR A 222 -19.32 18.76 3.34
N LEU A 223 -19.22 18.09 4.49
CA LEU A 223 -18.54 16.80 4.60
C LEU A 223 -19.15 15.75 3.67
N LYS A 224 -20.48 15.65 3.64
CA LYS A 224 -21.19 14.75 2.72
C LYS A 224 -20.90 15.03 1.24
N LYS A 225 -20.56 16.27 0.87
CA LYS A 225 -20.15 16.60 -0.50
C LYS A 225 -18.73 16.13 -0.84
N LEU A 226 -17.90 15.91 0.18
CA LEU A 226 -16.52 15.45 0.05
C LEU A 226 -16.40 13.91 0.09
N GLU A 227 -17.45 13.22 0.55
CA GLU A 227 -17.53 11.76 0.44
C GLU A 227 -17.47 11.33 -1.03
N PRO A 228 -16.81 10.19 -1.35
CA PRO A 228 -16.81 9.63 -2.68
C PRO A 228 -18.25 9.48 -3.19
N GLN A 229 -18.62 10.25 -4.21
CA GLN A 229 -19.96 10.17 -4.75
C GLN A 229 -20.10 8.90 -5.58
N ILE A 230 -21.14 8.13 -5.30
CA ILE A 230 -21.46 6.95 -6.10
C ILE A 230 -21.93 7.40 -7.48
N VAL A 231 -21.06 7.23 -8.48
CA VAL A 231 -21.33 7.56 -9.89
C VAL A 231 -21.79 6.29 -10.60
N ALA A 232 -22.86 6.40 -11.38
CA ALA A 232 -23.37 5.31 -12.21
C ALA A 232 -23.34 5.75 -13.68
N ALA A 233 -22.68 4.96 -14.53
CA ALA A 233 -22.56 5.23 -15.95
C ALA A 233 -22.66 3.91 -16.75
N PRO A 234 -23.07 3.94 -18.03
CA PRO A 234 -23.00 2.77 -18.89
C PRO A 234 -21.57 2.21 -18.95
N ALA A 235 -21.44 0.89 -18.84
CA ALA A 235 -20.16 0.22 -18.95
C ALA A 235 -19.59 0.31 -20.36
N THR A 236 -18.27 0.26 -20.46
CA THR A 236 -17.51 0.39 -21.71
C THR A 236 -16.84 -0.93 -22.08
N ALA A 237 -16.23 -1.00 -23.27
CA ALA A 237 -15.49 -2.18 -23.70
C ALA A 237 -14.33 -2.56 -22.75
N ALA A 238 -13.75 -1.59 -22.04
CA ALA A 238 -12.70 -1.83 -21.04
C ALA A 238 -13.21 -2.63 -19.83
N ASP A 239 -14.53 -2.64 -19.60
CA ASP A 239 -15.15 -3.30 -18.45
C ASP A 239 -15.53 -4.77 -18.73
N ASN A 240 -15.36 -5.25 -19.96
CA ASN A 240 -15.87 -6.55 -20.40
C ASN A 240 -15.36 -7.73 -19.54
N GLU A 241 -14.08 -7.75 -19.19
CA GLU A 241 -13.51 -8.82 -18.35
C GLU A 241 -14.07 -8.78 -16.92
N ALA A 242 -14.24 -7.59 -16.35
CA ALA A 242 -14.81 -7.43 -15.02
C ALA A 242 -16.32 -7.81 -15.00
N ILE A 243 -17.06 -7.47 -16.06
CA ILE A 243 -18.46 -7.90 -16.26
C ILE A 243 -18.56 -9.42 -16.36
N LYS A 244 -17.70 -10.05 -17.17
CA LYS A 244 -17.65 -11.52 -17.32
C LYS A 244 -17.28 -12.22 -16.02
N LEU A 245 -16.42 -11.61 -15.20
CA LEU A 245 -16.09 -12.16 -13.90
C LEU A 245 -17.26 -12.02 -12.92
N GLN A 246 -17.90 -10.85 -12.90
CA GLN A 246 -19.03 -10.61 -12.01
C GLN A 246 -20.23 -11.50 -12.34
N LYS A 247 -20.50 -11.70 -13.65
CA LYS A 247 -21.58 -12.52 -14.26
C LYS A 247 -23.00 -12.08 -13.93
N THR A 248 -23.29 -11.79 -12.68
CA THR A 248 -24.64 -11.58 -12.15
C THR A 248 -24.74 -10.20 -11.51
N CYS A 249 -25.87 -9.53 -11.71
CA CYS A 249 -26.23 -8.31 -11.00
C CYS A 249 -26.52 -8.64 -9.51
N PRO A 250 -25.81 -8.06 -8.53
CA PRO A 250 -26.02 -8.39 -7.11
C PRO A 250 -27.38 -7.93 -6.56
N VAL A 251 -28.01 -6.97 -7.25
CA VAL A 251 -29.31 -6.43 -6.85
C VAL A 251 -30.46 -7.30 -7.35
N ALA A 252 -30.51 -7.56 -8.66
CA ALA A 252 -31.62 -8.28 -9.30
C ALA A 252 -31.39 -9.79 -9.44
N ASN A 253 -30.17 -10.28 -9.15
CA ASN A 253 -29.73 -11.66 -9.39
C ASN A 253 -29.91 -12.13 -10.85
N GLN A 254 -29.92 -11.19 -11.80
CA GLN A 254 -30.02 -11.47 -13.23
C GLN A 254 -28.64 -11.44 -13.91
N PRO A 255 -28.43 -12.19 -15.01
CA PRO A 255 -27.19 -12.12 -15.77
C PRO A 255 -26.90 -10.71 -16.29
N LEU A 256 -25.65 -10.24 -16.15
CA LEU A 256 -25.23 -8.97 -16.74
C LEU A 256 -25.29 -9.08 -18.27
N GLY A 257 -25.88 -8.07 -18.92
CA GLY A 257 -26.16 -8.08 -20.36
C GLY A 257 -27.58 -8.51 -20.75
N SER A 258 -28.34 -9.15 -19.84
CA SER A 258 -29.73 -9.56 -20.10
C SER A 258 -30.70 -8.39 -20.30
N MET A 259 -30.34 -7.20 -19.80
CA MET A 259 -31.16 -5.99 -19.82
C MET A 259 -30.47 -4.85 -20.60
N GLY A 260 -29.57 -5.21 -21.54
CA GLY A 260 -28.75 -4.27 -22.30
C GLY A 260 -27.37 -4.03 -21.67
N THR A 261 -26.73 -2.92 -22.05
CA THR A 261 -25.39 -2.54 -21.55
C THR A 261 -25.42 -2.40 -20.03
N PRO A 262 -24.60 -3.16 -19.29
CA PRO A 262 -24.52 -3.03 -17.84
C PRO A 262 -24.18 -1.61 -17.38
N ILE A 263 -24.68 -1.22 -16.22
CA ILE A 263 -24.34 0.05 -15.58
C ILE A 263 -23.18 -0.19 -14.63
N LYS A 264 -22.05 0.47 -14.88
CA LYS A 264 -20.90 0.53 -13.99
C LYS A 264 -21.18 1.54 -12.88
N VAL A 265 -21.02 1.12 -11.64
CA VAL A 265 -21.13 1.95 -10.45
C VAL A 265 -19.75 2.03 -9.78
N THR A 266 -19.25 3.26 -9.63
CA THR A 266 -17.95 3.58 -9.01
C THR A 266 -18.15 4.44 -7.76
N GLY A 267 -17.11 4.65 -6.97
CA GLY A 267 -17.19 5.38 -5.69
C GLY A 267 -17.57 4.50 -4.49
N LEU A 268 -17.51 3.18 -4.66
CA LEU A 268 -17.58 2.16 -3.61
C LEU A 268 -16.18 1.54 -3.40
N GLU A 269 -16.04 0.58 -2.49
CA GLU A 269 -14.79 -0.16 -2.26
C GLU A 269 -14.25 -0.87 -3.52
N ARG A 270 -15.14 -1.23 -4.44
CA ARG A 270 -14.80 -1.73 -5.78
C ARG A 270 -15.87 -1.35 -6.78
N ASP A 271 -15.51 -1.36 -8.06
CA ASP A 271 -16.48 -1.19 -9.14
C ASP A 271 -17.53 -2.32 -9.12
N VAL A 272 -18.80 -1.93 -9.27
CA VAL A 272 -19.94 -2.86 -9.29
C VAL A 272 -20.70 -2.69 -10.59
N TYR A 273 -21.01 -3.79 -11.25
CA TYR A 273 -21.81 -3.79 -12.47
C TYR A 273 -23.26 -4.18 -12.18
N LEU A 274 -24.21 -3.41 -12.69
CA LEU A 274 -25.64 -3.65 -12.53
C LEU A 274 -26.27 -3.95 -13.88
N CYS A 275 -27.35 -4.75 -13.89
CA CYS A 275 -28.03 -5.06 -15.14
C CYS A 275 -28.78 -3.86 -15.73
N CYS A 276 -29.23 -2.89 -14.91
CA CYS A 276 -29.96 -1.71 -15.36
C CYS A 276 -29.88 -0.55 -14.36
N GLN A 277 -30.30 0.64 -14.79
CA GLN A 277 -30.33 1.85 -13.97
C GLN A 277 -31.23 1.72 -12.74
N GLY A 278 -32.30 0.91 -12.80
CA GLY A 278 -33.22 0.69 -11.69
C GLY A 278 -32.56 0.04 -10.46
N CYS A 279 -31.44 -0.67 -10.65
CA CYS A 279 -30.71 -1.29 -9.55
C CYS A 279 -29.81 -0.31 -8.78
N VAL A 280 -29.55 0.90 -9.33
CA VAL A 280 -28.59 1.86 -8.75
C VAL A 280 -29.03 2.35 -7.38
N ASN A 281 -30.32 2.67 -7.20
CA ASN A 281 -30.83 3.20 -5.93
C ASN A 281 -30.77 2.15 -4.81
N SER A 282 -31.06 0.89 -5.13
CA SER A 282 -30.92 -0.22 -4.18
C SER A 282 -29.48 -0.37 -3.76
N LEU A 283 -28.53 -0.39 -4.70
CA LEU A 283 -27.09 -0.46 -4.41
C LEU A 283 -26.64 0.72 -3.52
N LYS A 284 -27.04 1.96 -3.85
CA LYS A 284 -26.70 3.16 -3.06
C LYS A 284 -27.24 3.12 -1.63
N SER A 285 -28.38 2.47 -1.41
CA SER A 285 -29.04 2.42 -0.09
C SER A 285 -28.45 1.37 0.85
N ALA A 286 -27.77 0.35 0.32
CA ALA A 286 -27.19 -0.73 1.11
C ALA A 286 -25.96 -1.34 0.42
N PRO A 287 -24.87 -0.58 0.22
CA PRO A 287 -23.72 -1.01 -0.57
C PRO A 287 -23.11 -2.32 -0.05
N ASP A 288 -22.84 -2.42 1.25
CA ASP A 288 -22.18 -3.58 1.87
C ASP A 288 -22.94 -4.89 1.64
N LYS A 289 -24.28 -4.83 1.73
CA LYS A 289 -25.18 -5.97 1.45
C LYS A 289 -24.98 -6.53 0.04
N TYR A 290 -24.74 -5.67 -0.95
CA TYR A 290 -24.60 -6.08 -2.34
C TYR A 290 -23.15 -6.38 -2.71
N LEU A 291 -22.18 -5.71 -2.08
CA LEU A 291 -20.75 -6.03 -2.22
C LEU A 291 -20.46 -7.46 -1.72
N ALA A 292 -21.09 -7.89 -0.63
CA ALA A 292 -20.98 -9.25 -0.10
C ALA A 292 -21.49 -10.35 -1.06
N LYS A 293 -22.26 -10.01 -2.09
CA LYS A 293 -22.76 -10.95 -3.11
C LYS A 293 -21.86 -11.05 -4.34
N LEU A 294 -20.86 -10.19 -4.44
CA LEU A 294 -19.98 -10.17 -5.60
C LEU A 294 -18.99 -11.34 -5.54
N PRO A 295 -18.60 -11.90 -6.68
CA PRO A 295 -17.51 -12.86 -6.69
C PRO A 295 -16.22 -12.18 -6.20
N PRO A 296 -15.30 -12.95 -5.59
CA PRO A 296 -13.98 -12.47 -5.22
C PRO A 296 -13.32 -11.72 -6.39
N LEU A 297 -12.56 -10.67 -6.08
CA LEU A 297 -11.75 -10.00 -7.10
C LEU A 297 -10.84 -11.04 -7.77
N PRO A 298 -10.58 -10.92 -9.08
CA PRO A 298 -9.70 -11.85 -9.75
C PRO A 298 -8.30 -11.61 -9.18
N VAL A 299 -7.83 -12.54 -8.35
CA VAL A 299 -6.43 -12.57 -7.95
C VAL A 299 -5.63 -12.70 -9.24
N ALA A 300 -4.67 -11.80 -9.48
CA ALA A 300 -3.83 -11.85 -10.67
C ALA A 300 -3.26 -13.27 -10.81
N LYS A 301 -3.28 -13.84 -12.03
CA LYS A 301 -2.71 -15.17 -12.24
C LYS A 301 -1.27 -15.17 -11.71
N PRO A 302 -0.93 -16.05 -10.77
CA PRO A 302 0.39 -16.04 -10.17
C PRO A 302 1.43 -16.33 -11.23
N THR A 303 2.43 -15.46 -11.33
CA THR A 303 3.60 -15.71 -12.17
C THR A 303 4.41 -16.82 -11.53
N VAL A 304 4.61 -17.91 -12.26
CA VAL A 304 5.39 -19.06 -11.80
C VAL A 304 6.60 -19.24 -12.70
N VAL A 305 7.77 -19.28 -12.10
CA VAL A 305 9.03 -19.55 -12.79
C VAL A 305 9.78 -20.67 -12.09
N LYS A 306 10.67 -21.36 -12.78
CA LYS A 306 11.52 -22.38 -12.15
C LYS A 306 12.51 -21.68 -11.21
N ALA A 307 12.73 -22.24 -10.02
CA ALA A 307 13.71 -21.70 -9.11
C ALA A 307 15.13 -21.89 -9.68
N THR A 308 16.02 -20.96 -9.35
CA THR A 308 17.39 -20.86 -9.86
C THR A 308 18.41 -21.14 -8.75
N ALA A 309 19.70 -21.17 -9.08
CA ALA A 309 20.75 -21.33 -8.07
C ALA A 309 20.71 -20.25 -6.97
N ALA A 310 20.26 -19.03 -7.29
CA ALA A 310 20.10 -17.95 -6.31
C ALA A 310 19.04 -18.26 -5.23
N ASP A 311 18.13 -19.19 -5.51
CA ASP A 311 17.05 -19.58 -4.62
C ASP A 311 17.41 -20.75 -3.68
N ALA A 312 18.61 -21.34 -3.83
CA ALA A 312 18.97 -22.62 -3.23
C ALA A 312 18.87 -22.62 -1.69
N THR A 313 19.26 -21.53 -1.03
CA THR A 313 19.19 -21.39 0.43
C THR A 313 17.75 -21.39 0.94
N TYR A 314 16.85 -20.73 0.22
CA TYR A 314 15.44 -20.64 0.58
C TYR A 314 14.67 -21.92 0.24
N VAL A 315 14.99 -22.57 -0.88
CA VAL A 315 14.46 -23.90 -1.22
C VAL A 315 14.86 -24.92 -0.15
N ALA A 316 16.12 -24.90 0.30
CA ALA A 316 16.62 -25.79 1.35
C ALA A 316 16.03 -25.49 2.73
N ALA A 317 15.66 -24.23 3.00
CA ALA A 317 14.95 -23.84 4.21
C ALA A 317 13.50 -24.34 4.19
N GLN A 318 12.81 -24.19 3.05
CA GLN A 318 11.40 -24.54 2.92
C GLN A 318 11.15 -26.05 2.83
N LYS A 319 11.93 -26.79 2.03
CA LYS A 319 11.91 -28.26 1.82
C LYS A 319 10.62 -28.84 1.22
N LEU A 320 9.45 -28.46 1.75
CA LEU A 320 8.14 -28.98 1.37
C LEU A 320 7.31 -27.93 0.61
N CYS A 321 6.51 -28.41 -0.34
CA CYS A 321 5.48 -27.62 -0.98
C CYS A 321 4.33 -27.40 0.01
N PRO A 322 3.95 -26.15 0.34
CA PRO A 322 2.87 -25.90 1.31
C PRO A 322 1.50 -26.38 0.83
N VAL A 323 1.34 -26.54 -0.48
CA VAL A 323 0.09 -26.97 -1.09
C VAL A 323 -0.11 -28.48 -1.00
N MET A 324 0.94 -29.26 -1.29
CA MET A 324 0.86 -30.73 -1.42
C MET A 324 1.55 -31.50 -0.30
N ASP A 325 2.31 -30.82 0.58
CA ASP A 325 3.16 -31.43 1.63
C ASP A 325 4.24 -32.38 1.12
N GLU A 326 4.52 -32.35 -0.17
CA GLU A 326 5.58 -33.14 -0.80
C GLU A 326 6.88 -32.34 -0.94
N SER A 327 7.98 -33.04 -1.14
CA SER A 327 9.28 -32.42 -1.42
C SER A 327 9.20 -31.51 -2.66
N LEU A 328 9.90 -30.38 -2.62
CA LEU A 328 9.86 -29.38 -3.70
C LEU A 328 10.38 -29.88 -5.06
N ASP A 329 11.10 -31.00 -5.09
CA ASP A 329 11.60 -31.69 -6.28
C ASP A 329 10.72 -32.86 -6.76
N ALA A 330 9.72 -33.28 -5.97
CA ALA A 330 8.93 -34.48 -6.25
C ALA A 330 8.13 -34.43 -7.57
N MET A 331 7.72 -33.22 -7.99
CA MET A 331 6.81 -33.01 -9.13
C MET A 331 7.42 -32.11 -10.22
N GLY A 332 8.75 -32.16 -10.38
CA GLY A 332 9.49 -31.43 -11.42
C GLY A 332 9.88 -29.99 -11.05
N GLY A 333 9.69 -29.60 -9.79
CA GLY A 333 10.16 -28.35 -9.20
C GLY A 333 11.65 -28.38 -8.83
N PRO A 334 12.12 -27.46 -7.98
CA PRO A 334 11.38 -26.36 -7.36
C PRO A 334 10.96 -25.27 -8.37
N TYR A 335 9.71 -24.81 -8.26
CA TYR A 335 9.22 -23.58 -8.87
C TYR A 335 9.09 -22.50 -7.79
N LYS A 336 9.04 -21.24 -8.19
CA LYS A 336 8.75 -20.11 -7.29
C LYS A 336 7.64 -19.24 -7.86
N THR A 337 6.86 -18.68 -6.96
CA THR A 337 5.84 -17.67 -7.27
C THR A 337 5.79 -16.64 -6.15
N VAL A 338 5.29 -15.45 -6.46
CA VAL A 338 5.14 -14.37 -5.49
C VAL A 338 3.69 -14.29 -5.06
N VAL A 339 3.45 -14.35 -3.76
CA VAL A 339 2.14 -14.16 -3.15
C VAL A 339 2.30 -13.24 -1.94
N GLU A 340 1.50 -12.19 -1.87
CA GLU A 340 1.57 -11.18 -0.78
C GLU A 340 2.98 -10.60 -0.53
N GLY A 341 3.72 -10.36 -1.62
CA GLY A 341 5.10 -9.85 -1.55
C GLY A 341 6.14 -10.89 -1.13
N GLN A 342 5.76 -12.14 -0.90
CA GLN A 342 6.63 -13.23 -0.48
C GLN A 342 6.85 -14.26 -1.59
N VAL A 343 8.09 -14.73 -1.73
CA VAL A 343 8.45 -15.81 -2.67
C VAL A 343 8.19 -17.15 -2.00
N VAL A 344 7.22 -17.89 -2.52
CA VAL A 344 6.90 -19.25 -2.06
C VAL A 344 7.36 -20.27 -3.08
N TYR A 345 8.05 -21.30 -2.62
CA TYR A 345 8.51 -22.40 -3.47
C TYR A 345 7.45 -23.50 -3.58
N LEU A 346 7.31 -24.08 -4.76
CA LEU A 346 6.27 -25.05 -5.08
C LEU A 346 6.86 -26.24 -5.82
N CYS A 347 6.30 -27.44 -5.61
CA CYS A 347 6.73 -28.64 -6.31
C CYS A 347 6.33 -28.63 -7.79
N CYS A 348 5.27 -27.89 -8.18
CA CYS A 348 4.83 -27.74 -9.57
C CYS A 348 4.08 -26.42 -9.81
N PRO A 349 3.92 -25.96 -11.07
CA PRO A 349 3.19 -24.73 -11.37
C PRO A 349 1.69 -24.78 -11.03
N GLY A 350 1.10 -25.97 -11.01
CA GLY A 350 -0.31 -26.16 -10.66
C GLY A 350 -0.64 -25.73 -9.22
N CYS A 351 0.33 -25.84 -8.30
CA CYS A 351 0.15 -25.42 -6.91
C CYS A 351 -0.02 -23.91 -6.74
N ALA A 352 0.47 -23.10 -7.70
CA ALA A 352 0.44 -21.64 -7.57
C ALA A 352 -0.98 -21.09 -7.57
N LYS A 353 -1.90 -21.70 -8.32
CA LYS A 353 -3.31 -21.28 -8.35
C LYS A 353 -4.00 -21.49 -7.00
N MET A 354 -3.69 -22.60 -6.31
CA MET A 354 -4.22 -22.86 -4.97
C MET A 354 -3.64 -21.89 -3.96
N LEU A 355 -2.31 -21.67 -4.02
CA LEU A 355 -1.62 -20.70 -3.19
C LEU A 355 -2.19 -19.28 -3.33
N ALA A 356 -2.41 -18.80 -4.57
CA ALA A 356 -2.96 -17.48 -4.82
C ALA A 356 -4.45 -17.35 -4.43
N ALA A 357 -5.18 -18.45 -4.31
CA ALA A 357 -6.60 -18.42 -3.92
C ALA A 357 -6.79 -18.30 -2.40
N ASP A 358 -5.80 -18.72 -1.61
CA ASP A 358 -5.85 -18.73 -0.14
C ASP A 358 -4.44 -18.53 0.44
N PRO A 359 -3.82 -17.35 0.24
CA PRO A 359 -2.44 -17.10 0.62
C PRO A 359 -2.21 -17.26 2.12
N ASP A 360 -3.08 -16.67 2.94
CA ASP A 360 -3.02 -16.71 4.40
C ASP A 360 -2.89 -18.13 4.94
N LYS A 361 -3.69 -19.08 4.43
CA LYS A 361 -3.65 -20.48 4.84
C LYS A 361 -2.29 -21.12 4.61
N TYR A 362 -1.71 -20.91 3.43
CA TYR A 362 -0.45 -21.56 3.06
C TYR A 362 0.77 -20.85 3.66
N LEU A 363 0.72 -19.53 3.84
CA LEU A 363 1.74 -18.77 4.57
C LEU A 363 1.75 -19.12 6.06
N ALA A 364 0.58 -19.27 6.69
CA ALA A 364 0.47 -19.76 8.05
C ALA A 364 1.07 -21.16 8.21
N LYS A 365 0.81 -22.06 7.25
CA LYS A 365 1.40 -23.40 7.23
C LYS A 365 2.92 -23.39 7.11
N LEU A 366 3.49 -22.52 6.27
CA LEU A 366 4.95 -22.34 6.19
C LEU A 366 5.52 -21.86 7.53
N LYS A 367 4.85 -20.91 8.18
CA LYS A 367 5.24 -20.41 9.51
C LYS A 367 5.21 -21.50 10.58
N GLU A 368 4.19 -22.36 10.60
CA GLU A 368 4.12 -23.52 11.49
C GLU A 368 5.26 -24.52 11.26
N GLN A 369 5.72 -24.65 10.00
CA GLN A 369 6.88 -25.45 9.62
C GLN A 369 8.22 -24.76 9.92
N GLY A 370 8.21 -23.57 10.54
CA GLY A 370 9.40 -22.78 10.83
C GLY A 370 10.05 -22.16 9.60
N VAL A 371 9.32 -22.09 8.48
CA VAL A 371 9.78 -21.52 7.21
C VAL A 371 9.33 -20.07 7.13
N THR A 372 10.28 -19.16 6.91
CA THR A 372 9.98 -17.75 6.60
C THR A 372 10.28 -17.50 5.13
N PRO A 373 9.27 -17.31 4.27
CA PRO A 373 9.47 -16.99 2.86
C PRO A 373 10.27 -15.69 2.69
N PRO A 374 11.23 -15.62 1.75
CA PRO A 374 11.90 -14.37 1.46
C PRO A 374 10.96 -13.40 0.76
N VAL A 375 11.21 -12.11 0.96
CA VAL A 375 10.52 -11.03 0.25
C VAL A 375 10.88 -11.07 -1.23
N ALA A 376 9.91 -10.85 -2.11
CA ALA A 376 10.15 -10.70 -3.55
C ALA A 376 10.78 -9.33 -3.83
N GLU A 377 12.02 -9.33 -4.34
CA GLU A 377 12.74 -8.12 -4.76
C GLU A 377 12.12 -7.40 -5.96
#